data_AF-X1DMW3-F1
#
_entry.id   AF-X1DMW3-F1
#
_cell.length_a   1.000
_cell.length_b   1.000
_cell.length_c   1.000
_cell.angle_alpha   90.00
_cell.angle_beta   90.00
_cell.angle_gamma   90.00
#
_symmetry.space_group_name_H-M   'P 1'
#
loop_
_entity.id
_entity.type
_entity.pdbx_description
1 polymer ?
#
loop_
_entity_poly.entity_id
_entity_poly.type
_entity_poly.pdbx_seq_one_letter_code
_entity_poly.pdbx_strand_id
1 'polypeptide(L)'
;GIFETTLNPPFSNLFSPFLIIIFNTLIGVALVEEVLKYLVVKGKVLKSAEFDEPTDVLLYMIIAALGFAASENILILIPLGPTFLFGEAFSITAARFLGATFLHALCSGTVGFFLALSFFEIKNRMKLLAVGLGIATFLHGLYNFSIMEIEGSLRFLIPIIILISLALFVSLGFKRLKKMKSICKIN
;
A
#
# COMPACT_ATOMS: atom_id res chain seq x y z
N GLY A 1 22.29 14.32 35.19
CA GLY A 1 21.74 13.07 35.76
C GLY A 1 22.41 11.90 35.08
N ILE A 2 22.76 10.85 35.81
CA ILE A 2 23.66 9.75 35.37
C ILE A 2 22.94 8.76 34.40
N PHE A 3 21.92 9.22 33.66
CA PHE A 3 21.05 8.38 32.83
C PHE A 3 20.90 8.89 31.38
N GLU A 4 21.73 9.83 30.92
CA GLU A 4 21.67 10.37 29.54
C GLU A 4 22.71 9.77 28.57
N THR A 5 23.56 8.83 29.01
CA THR A 5 24.75 8.45 28.22
C THR A 5 24.81 7.03 27.64
N THR A 6 23.78 6.19 27.72
CA THR A 6 23.91 4.79 27.22
C THR A 6 22.69 4.18 26.54
N LEU A 7 22.05 4.89 25.60
CA LEU A 7 21.13 4.24 24.66
C LEU A 7 21.32 4.73 23.21
N ASN A 8 22.58 4.88 22.79
CA ASN A 8 22.85 4.74 21.36
C ASN A 8 22.90 3.23 21.07
N PRO A 9 21.90 2.65 20.38
CA PRO A 9 21.99 1.25 19.98
C PRO A 9 23.31 1.04 19.23
N PRO A 10 23.97 -0.13 19.33
CA PRO A 10 25.34 -0.36 18.82
C PRO A 10 25.52 -0.14 17.30
N PHE A 11 24.44 0.20 16.59
CA PHE A 11 24.39 0.49 15.17
C PHE A 11 23.91 1.91 14.83
N SER A 12 23.72 2.80 15.82
CA SER A 12 23.21 4.17 15.61
C SER A 12 24.08 5.02 14.68
N ASN A 13 25.35 4.64 14.52
CA ASN A 13 26.34 5.33 13.68
C ASN A 13 26.64 4.58 12.37
N LEU A 14 25.98 3.44 12.10
CA LEU A 14 26.28 2.62 10.92
C LEU A 14 25.61 3.14 9.63
N PHE A 15 24.49 3.84 9.77
CA PHE A 15 23.73 4.39 8.65
C PHE A 15 23.40 5.86 8.88
N SER A 16 23.38 6.65 7.81
CA SER A 16 22.93 8.04 7.90
C SER A 16 21.44 8.09 8.30
N PRO A 17 20.99 9.11 9.07
CA PRO A 17 19.58 9.26 9.46
C PRO A 17 18.63 9.18 8.25
N PHE A 18 19.05 9.71 7.12
CA PHE A 18 18.33 9.64 5.85
C PHE A 18 18.10 8.20 5.36
N LEU A 19 19.13 7.35 5.40
CA LEU A 19 19.01 5.95 5.00
C LEU A 19 18.09 5.17 5.94
N ILE A 20 18.11 5.49 7.24
CA ILE A 20 17.22 4.89 8.24
C ILE A 20 15.76 5.21 7.90
N ILE A 21 15.46 6.47 7.57
CA ILE A 21 14.11 6.90 7.19
C ILE A 21 13.65 6.18 5.92
N ILE A 22 14.47 6.13 4.86
CA ILE A 22 14.13 5.42 3.63
C ILE A 22 13.85 3.94 3.90
N PHE A 23 14.73 3.29 4.65
CA PHE A 23 14.59 1.88 4.98
C PHE A 23 13.31 1.62 5.78
N ASN A 24 13.04 2.44 6.80
CA ASN A 24 11.83 2.32 7.61
C ASN A 24 10.56 2.53 6.77
N THR A 25 10.51 3.59 5.96
CA THR A 25 9.32 3.92 5.17
C THR A 25 9.04 2.89 4.07
N LEU A 26 10.07 2.37 3.40
CA LEU A 26 9.91 1.34 2.35
C LEU A 26 9.73 -0.06 2.92
N ILE A 27 10.64 -0.50 3.79
CA ILE A 27 10.71 -1.90 4.25
C ILE A 27 9.91 -2.10 5.53
N GLY A 28 10.03 -1.18 6.50
CA GLY A 28 9.33 -1.28 7.78
C GLY A 28 7.83 -1.06 7.68
N VAL A 29 7.41 -0.11 6.84
CA VAL A 29 6.00 0.27 6.67
C VAL A 29 5.45 -0.28 5.35
N ALA A 30 5.81 0.31 4.21
CA ALA A 30 5.13 0.05 2.94
C ALA A 30 5.12 -1.44 2.54
N LEU A 31 6.28 -2.12 2.63
CA LEU A 31 6.38 -3.54 2.29
C LEU A 31 5.53 -4.41 3.20
N VAL A 32 5.65 -4.21 4.52
CA VAL A 32 4.90 -4.98 5.51
C VAL A 32 3.41 -4.86 5.27
N GLU A 33 2.93 -3.64 5.04
CA GLU A 33 1.51 -3.43 4.82
C GLU A 33 1.00 -4.06 3.51
N GLU A 34 1.71 -3.92 2.39
CA GLU A 34 1.29 -4.52 1.12
C GLU A 34 1.33 -6.06 1.19
N VAL A 35 2.32 -6.62 1.90
CA VAL A 35 2.39 -8.07 2.15
C VAL A 35 1.24 -8.53 3.03
N LEU A 36 0.92 -7.82 4.11
CA LEU A 36 -0.20 -8.17 5.00
C LEU A 36 -1.53 -8.18 4.24
N LYS A 37 -1.80 -7.15 3.42
CA LYS A 37 -3.01 -7.07 2.56
C LYS A 37 -3.06 -8.27 1.59
N TYR A 38 -1.94 -8.60 0.95
CA TYR A 38 -1.84 -9.77 0.09
C TYR A 38 -2.12 -11.09 0.85
N LEU A 39 -1.57 -11.25 2.06
CA LEU A 39 -1.76 -12.46 2.86
C LEU A 39 -3.24 -12.65 3.27
N VAL A 40 -3.95 -11.56 3.57
CA VAL A 40 -5.40 -11.61 3.84
C VAL A 40 -6.15 -12.21 2.64
N VAL A 41 -5.91 -11.71 1.43
CA VAL A 41 -6.55 -12.22 0.21
C VAL A 41 -6.13 -13.65 -0.10
N LYS A 42 -4.83 -13.96 0.01
CA LYS A 42 -4.29 -15.31 -0.20
C LYS A 42 -4.94 -16.33 0.74
N GLY A 43 -5.16 -15.97 2.00
CA GLY A 43 -5.71 -16.86 3.02
C GLY A 43 -7.23 -17.01 2.97
N LYS A 44 -7.97 -15.96 2.61
CA LYS A 44 -9.43 -15.92 2.72
C LYS A 44 -10.18 -16.01 1.40
N VAL A 45 -9.62 -15.46 0.32
CA VAL A 45 -10.36 -15.23 -0.93
C VAL A 45 -10.01 -16.28 -1.99
N LEU A 46 -8.72 -16.63 -2.14
CA LEU A 46 -8.28 -17.53 -3.22
C LEU A 46 -8.82 -18.96 -3.16
N LYS A 47 -9.55 -19.32 -2.09
CA LYS A 47 -10.22 -20.61 -1.92
C LYS A 47 -11.74 -20.51 -2.03
N SER A 48 -12.27 -19.32 -2.29
CA SER A 48 -13.71 -19.08 -2.43
C SER A 48 -14.23 -19.67 -3.75
N ALA A 49 -15.45 -20.19 -3.75
CA ALA A 49 -16.14 -20.59 -4.98
C ALA A 49 -16.58 -19.38 -5.82
N GLU A 50 -16.79 -18.23 -5.19
CA GLU A 50 -17.13 -16.94 -5.81
C GLU A 50 -15.92 -16.26 -6.48
N PHE A 51 -14.81 -16.98 -6.64
CA PHE A 51 -13.59 -16.50 -7.25
C PHE A 51 -13.41 -17.22 -8.59
N ASP A 52 -13.92 -16.63 -9.66
CA ASP A 52 -13.92 -17.25 -10.99
C ASP A 52 -13.43 -16.30 -12.10
N GLU A 53 -13.41 -14.98 -11.88
CA GLU A 53 -12.91 -13.99 -12.83
C GLU A 53 -11.53 -13.41 -12.43
N PRO A 54 -10.67 -13.09 -13.41
CA PRO A 54 -9.39 -12.40 -13.14
C PRO A 54 -9.55 -11.05 -12.46
N THR A 55 -10.65 -10.35 -12.74
CA THR A 55 -11.00 -9.07 -12.13
C THR A 55 -11.27 -9.19 -10.63
N ASP A 56 -11.74 -10.35 -10.16
CA ASP A 56 -12.04 -10.57 -8.74
C ASP A 56 -10.79 -10.44 -7.88
N VAL A 57 -9.66 -10.98 -8.36
CA VAL A 57 -8.35 -10.85 -7.67
C VAL A 57 -8.05 -9.39 -7.37
N LEU A 58 -8.22 -8.53 -8.38
CA LEU A 58 -7.95 -7.11 -8.29
C LEU A 58 -8.93 -6.45 -7.31
N LEU A 59 -10.22 -6.74 -7.42
CA LEU A 59 -11.26 -6.19 -6.53
C LEU A 59 -11.06 -6.62 -5.07
N TYR A 60 -10.79 -7.88 -4.80
CA TYR A 60 -10.56 -8.38 -3.44
C TYR A 60 -9.30 -7.80 -2.80
N MET A 61 -8.24 -7.55 -3.58
CA MET A 61 -7.07 -6.81 -3.08
C MET A 61 -7.43 -5.36 -2.73
N ILE A 62 -8.22 -4.68 -3.54
CA ILE A 62 -8.71 -3.32 -3.22
C ILE A 62 -9.57 -3.35 -1.95
N ILE A 63 -10.48 -4.30 -1.80
CA ILE A 63 -11.35 -4.44 -0.62
C ILE A 63 -10.50 -4.66 0.65
N ALA A 64 -9.51 -5.56 0.59
CA ALA A 64 -8.60 -5.78 1.70
C ALA A 64 -7.83 -4.50 2.08
N ALA A 65 -7.39 -3.72 1.08
CA ALA A 65 -6.71 -2.45 1.30
C ALA A 65 -7.59 -1.37 1.91
N LEU A 66 -8.86 -1.30 1.52
CA LEU A 66 -9.83 -0.36 2.11
C LEU A 66 -10.10 -0.71 3.58
N GLY A 67 -10.22 -2.00 3.92
CA GLY A 67 -10.33 -2.44 5.32
C GLY A 67 -9.08 -2.12 6.15
N PHE A 68 -7.90 -2.28 5.56
CA PHE A 68 -6.63 -1.89 6.18
C PHE A 68 -6.59 -0.37 6.43
N ALA A 69 -6.87 0.44 5.40
CA ALA A 69 -6.87 1.90 5.50
C ALA A 69 -7.90 2.42 6.51
N ALA A 70 -9.08 1.79 6.58
CA ALA A 70 -10.07 2.10 7.62
C ALA A 70 -9.50 1.88 9.03
N SER A 71 -8.80 0.76 9.24
CA SER A 71 -8.15 0.45 10.52
C SER A 71 -7.07 1.48 10.87
N GLU A 72 -6.23 1.85 9.92
CA GLU A 72 -5.17 2.86 10.11
C GLU A 72 -5.76 4.24 10.42
N ASN A 73 -6.83 4.64 9.71
CA ASN A 73 -7.52 5.91 9.97
C ASN A 73 -8.13 5.96 11.36
N ILE A 74 -8.70 4.86 11.86
CA ILE A 74 -9.19 4.78 13.24
C ILE A 74 -8.02 4.92 14.23
N LEU A 75 -6.92 4.19 14.02
CA LEU A 75 -5.76 4.21 14.91
C LEU A 75 -5.13 5.61 15.04
N ILE A 76 -5.17 6.41 13.97
CA ILE A 76 -4.65 7.78 13.98
C ILE A 76 -5.55 8.75 14.74
N LEU A 77 -6.86 8.49 14.80
CA LEU A 77 -7.80 9.35 15.52
C LEU A 77 -7.80 9.10 17.03
N ILE A 78 -7.49 7.88 17.48
CA ILE A 78 -7.46 7.50 18.91
C ILE A 78 -6.62 8.46 19.78
N PRO A 79 -5.36 8.80 19.41
CA PRO A 79 -4.52 9.64 20.27
C PRO A 79 -4.87 11.14 20.26
N LEU A 80 -5.77 11.62 19.39
CA LEU A 80 -6.06 13.05 19.25
C LEU A 80 -6.81 13.65 20.44
N GLY A 81 -7.47 12.83 21.27
CA GLY A 81 -8.12 13.24 22.51
C GLY A 81 -9.37 14.15 22.32
N PRO A 82 -10.10 14.45 23.41
CA PRO A 82 -11.33 15.24 23.36
C PRO A 82 -11.11 16.75 23.13
N THR A 83 -9.86 17.23 23.24
CA THR A 83 -9.48 18.64 23.03
C THR A 83 -9.21 18.98 21.58
N PHE A 84 -9.20 18.00 20.68
CA PHE A 84 -8.99 18.24 19.26
C PHE A 84 -10.21 18.95 18.66
N LEU A 85 -10.00 20.11 18.02
CA LEU A 85 -11.08 20.85 17.38
C LEU A 85 -11.66 20.01 16.24
N PHE A 86 -12.99 19.90 16.17
CA PHE A 86 -13.69 19.10 15.16
C PHE A 86 -13.22 19.42 13.71
N GLY A 87 -12.90 20.68 13.44
CA GLY A 87 -12.38 21.12 12.13
C GLY A 87 -11.00 20.56 11.77
N GLU A 88 -10.10 20.39 12.74
CA GLU A 88 -8.77 19.81 12.50
C GLU A 88 -8.85 18.30 12.29
N ALA A 89 -9.65 17.60 13.10
CA ALA A 89 -9.92 16.17 12.93
C ALA A 89 -10.55 15.89 11.56
N PHE A 90 -11.50 16.72 11.14
CA PHE A 90 -12.11 16.61 9.81
C PHE A 90 -11.10 16.81 8.69
N SER A 91 -10.26 17.87 8.78
CA SER A 91 -9.26 18.18 7.75
C SER A 91 -8.22 17.07 7.59
N ILE A 92 -7.71 16.53 8.69
CA ILE A 92 -6.77 15.40 8.69
C ILE A 92 -7.43 14.16 8.09
N THR A 93 -8.65 13.83 8.52
CA THR A 93 -9.38 12.66 8.03
C THR A 93 -9.69 12.78 6.54
N ALA A 94 -10.12 13.95 6.07
CA ALA A 94 -10.39 14.21 4.66
C ALA A 94 -9.12 14.08 3.80
N ALA A 95 -7.99 14.65 4.25
CA ALA A 95 -6.71 14.52 3.57
C ALA A 95 -6.25 13.06 3.49
N ARG A 96 -6.38 12.30 4.59
CA ARG A 96 -6.05 10.87 4.61
C ARG A 96 -6.97 10.03 3.73
N PHE A 97 -8.26 10.35 3.70
CA PHE A 97 -9.22 9.65 2.84
C PHE A 97 -8.90 9.86 1.35
N LEU A 98 -8.65 11.10 0.92
CA LEU A 98 -8.32 11.39 -0.48
C LEU A 98 -6.91 10.91 -0.86
N GLY A 99 -5.98 10.93 0.09
CA GLY A 99 -4.59 10.58 -0.11
C GLY A 99 -4.28 9.12 0.19
N ALA A 100 -4.03 8.82 1.47
CA ALA A 100 -3.56 7.52 1.96
C ALA A 100 -4.54 6.38 1.63
N THR A 101 -5.84 6.55 1.88
CA THR A 101 -6.83 5.50 1.57
C THR A 101 -6.86 5.19 0.08
N PHE A 102 -6.80 6.23 -0.77
CA PHE A 102 -6.78 6.04 -2.22
C PHE A 102 -5.48 5.39 -2.70
N LEU A 103 -4.34 5.77 -2.12
CA LEU A 103 -3.05 5.12 -2.37
C LEU A 103 -3.10 3.62 -2.03
N HIS A 104 -3.61 3.23 -0.86
CA HIS A 104 -3.72 1.82 -0.48
C HIS A 104 -4.57 1.04 -1.48
N ALA A 105 -5.72 1.57 -1.87
CA ALA A 105 -6.57 0.95 -2.88
C ALA A 105 -5.83 0.75 -4.20
N LEU A 106 -5.10 1.76 -4.68
CA LEU A 106 -4.38 1.71 -5.95
C LEU A 106 -3.13 0.83 -5.92
N CYS A 107 -2.35 0.85 -4.84
CA CYS A 107 -1.19 -0.02 -4.64
C CYS A 107 -1.63 -1.49 -4.56
N SER A 108 -2.66 -1.80 -3.77
CA SER A 108 -3.18 -3.16 -3.70
C SER A 108 -3.90 -3.58 -4.99
N GLY A 109 -4.55 -2.67 -5.71
CA GLY A 109 -5.04 -2.92 -7.07
C GLY A 109 -3.92 -3.31 -8.05
N THR A 110 -2.74 -2.68 -7.90
CA THR A 110 -1.54 -3.04 -8.66
C THR A 110 -1.03 -4.43 -8.31
N VAL A 111 -0.94 -4.77 -7.02
CA VAL A 111 -0.61 -6.13 -6.56
C VAL A 111 -1.63 -7.14 -7.10
N GLY A 112 -2.92 -6.83 -7.02
CA GLY A 112 -4.01 -7.65 -7.51
C GLY A 112 -3.94 -7.89 -9.02
N PHE A 113 -3.56 -6.88 -9.80
CA PHE A 113 -3.34 -7.05 -11.24
C PHE A 113 -2.24 -8.07 -11.56
N PHE A 114 -1.07 -7.94 -10.93
CA PHE A 114 0.03 -8.89 -11.16
C PHE A 114 -0.26 -10.28 -10.58
N LEU A 115 -0.96 -10.35 -9.45
CA LEU A 115 -1.45 -11.61 -8.89
C LEU A 115 -2.43 -12.29 -9.86
N ALA A 116 -3.32 -11.54 -10.49
CA ALA A 116 -4.24 -12.07 -11.50
C ALA A 116 -3.48 -12.67 -12.69
N LEU A 117 -2.51 -11.94 -13.25
CA LEU A 117 -1.66 -12.45 -14.33
C LEU A 117 -0.88 -13.72 -13.93
N SER A 118 -0.48 -13.83 -12.66
CA SER A 118 0.26 -14.99 -12.14
C SER A 118 -0.51 -16.32 -12.21
N PHE A 119 -1.84 -16.28 -12.34
CA PHE A 119 -2.66 -17.47 -12.58
C PHE A 119 -2.56 -17.98 -14.03
N PHE A 120 -2.19 -17.11 -14.97
CA PHE A 120 -2.08 -17.45 -16.40
C PHE A 120 -0.64 -17.78 -16.82
N GLU A 121 0.36 -17.32 -16.06
CA GLU A 121 1.77 -17.59 -16.32
C GLU A 121 2.42 -18.39 -15.17
N ILE A 122 2.08 -19.68 -15.08
CA ILE A 122 2.53 -20.56 -13.98
C ILE A 122 4.06 -20.54 -13.79
N LYS A 123 4.83 -20.56 -14.88
CA LYS A 123 6.31 -20.52 -14.84
C LYS A 123 6.86 -19.23 -14.23
N ASN A 124 6.15 -18.11 -14.42
CA ASN A 124 6.58 -16.78 -13.96
C ASN A 124 5.81 -16.30 -12.73
N ARG A 125 4.99 -17.16 -12.12
CA ARG A 125 4.04 -16.79 -11.05
C ARG A 125 4.69 -15.99 -9.92
N MET A 126 5.81 -16.50 -9.40
CA MET A 126 6.54 -15.84 -8.30
C MET A 126 7.18 -14.52 -8.73
N LYS A 127 7.68 -14.45 -9.97
CA LYS A 127 8.26 -13.22 -10.53
C LYS A 127 7.20 -12.14 -10.67
N LEU A 128 6.02 -12.47 -11.20
CA LEU A 128 4.91 -11.53 -11.35
C LEU A 128 4.45 -10.98 -10.00
N LEU A 129 4.28 -11.86 -9.01
CA LEU A 129 3.92 -11.44 -7.65
C LEU A 129 4.99 -10.52 -7.04
N ALA A 130 6.27 -10.86 -7.17
CA ALA A 130 7.37 -10.04 -6.68
C ALA A 130 7.42 -8.66 -7.36
N VAL A 131 7.16 -8.59 -8.67
CA VAL A 131 7.06 -7.33 -9.40
C VAL A 131 5.89 -6.48 -8.90
N GLY A 132 4.71 -7.07 -8.72
CA GLY A 132 3.54 -6.35 -8.22
C GLY A 132 3.76 -5.78 -6.82
N LEU A 133 4.26 -6.61 -5.88
CA LEU A 133 4.61 -6.17 -4.54
C LEU A 133 5.74 -5.13 -4.54
N GLY A 134 6.75 -5.30 -5.38
CA GLY A 134 7.87 -4.36 -5.48
C GLY A 134 7.43 -2.98 -5.97
N ILE A 135 6.62 -2.91 -7.03
CA ILE A 135 6.08 -1.65 -7.56
C ILE A 135 5.19 -0.96 -6.52
N ALA A 136 4.26 -1.72 -5.92
CA ALA A 136 3.33 -1.19 -4.92
C ALA A 136 4.08 -0.67 -3.68
N THR A 137 5.03 -1.44 -3.16
CA THR A 137 5.89 -1.05 -2.02
C THR A 137 6.69 0.20 -2.33
N PHE A 138 7.33 0.26 -3.49
CA PHE A 138 8.15 1.40 -3.87
C PHE A 138 7.32 2.68 -3.97
N LEU A 139 6.19 2.65 -4.68
CA LEU A 139 5.34 3.83 -4.87
C LEU A 139 4.63 4.24 -3.58
N HIS A 140 4.24 3.28 -2.74
CA HIS A 140 3.68 3.55 -1.43
C HIS A 140 4.72 4.20 -0.50
N GLY A 141 5.92 3.63 -0.39
CA GLY A 141 6.98 4.22 0.42
C GLY A 141 7.42 5.59 -0.11
N LEU A 142 7.48 5.78 -1.43
CA LEU A 142 7.79 7.09 -2.03
C LEU A 142 6.71 8.13 -1.72
N TYR A 143 5.42 7.74 -1.75
CA TYR A 143 4.32 8.59 -1.31
C TYR A 143 4.51 9.00 0.16
N ASN A 144 4.69 8.02 1.06
CA ASN A 144 4.85 8.28 2.49
C ASN A 144 6.06 9.18 2.77
N PHE A 145 7.19 8.89 2.13
CA PHE A 145 8.39 9.71 2.20
C PHE A 145 8.12 11.15 1.74
N SER A 146 7.41 11.32 0.61
CA SER A 146 7.13 12.66 0.08
C SER A 146 6.23 13.51 0.99
N ILE A 147 5.26 12.91 1.68
CA ILE A 147 4.38 13.68 2.58
C ILE A 147 5.00 13.95 3.96
N MET A 148 6.00 13.16 4.36
CA MET A 148 6.66 13.23 5.67
C MET A 148 7.94 14.07 5.64
N GLU A 149 8.78 13.90 4.61
CA GLU A 149 10.17 14.39 4.61
C GLU A 149 10.43 15.51 3.60
N ILE A 150 9.56 15.68 2.60
CA ILE A 150 9.74 16.71 1.57
C ILE A 150 8.99 17.98 1.97
N GLU A 151 9.67 19.12 1.82
CA GLU A 151 9.11 20.46 2.06
C GLU A 151 8.69 21.15 0.74
N GLY A 152 7.92 22.22 0.87
CA GLY A 152 7.46 23.04 -0.27
C GLY A 152 6.42 22.35 -1.15
N SER A 153 6.35 22.75 -2.43
CA SER A 153 5.33 22.29 -3.37
C SER A 153 5.48 20.81 -3.76
N LEU A 154 6.70 20.27 -3.71
CA LEU A 154 7.00 18.89 -4.05
C LEU A 154 6.31 17.89 -3.12
N ARG A 155 6.08 18.28 -1.85
CA ARG A 155 5.31 17.53 -0.86
C ARG A 155 3.93 17.10 -1.37
N PHE A 156 3.30 17.91 -2.22
CA PHE A 156 1.97 17.65 -2.76
C PHE A 156 2.02 17.16 -4.22
N LEU A 157 2.96 17.67 -5.01
CA LEU A 157 3.06 17.31 -6.43
C LEU A 157 3.42 15.83 -6.62
N ILE A 158 4.36 15.31 -5.82
CA ILE A 158 4.80 13.90 -5.93
C ILE A 158 3.64 12.93 -5.61
N PRO A 159 2.92 13.05 -4.48
CA PRO A 159 1.71 12.27 -4.21
C PRO A 159 0.68 12.27 -5.33
N ILE A 160 0.40 13.46 -5.90
CA ILE A 160 -0.61 13.60 -6.96
C ILE A 160 -0.17 12.82 -8.23
N ILE A 161 1.09 12.94 -8.63
CA ILE A 161 1.63 12.21 -9.78
C ILE A 161 1.57 10.70 -9.55
N ILE A 162 1.92 10.23 -8.34
CA ILE A 162 1.84 8.82 -7.97
C ILE A 162 0.40 8.31 -8.06
N LEU A 163 -0.55 9.03 -7.44
CA LEU A 163 -1.96 8.65 -7.43
C LEU A 163 -2.55 8.60 -8.84
N ILE A 164 -2.29 9.60 -9.69
CA ILE A 164 -2.77 9.62 -11.08
C ILE A 164 -2.16 8.46 -11.88
N SER A 165 -0.85 8.26 -11.76
CA SER A 165 -0.14 7.18 -12.47
C SER A 165 -0.68 5.80 -12.10
N LEU A 166 -0.88 5.56 -10.80
CA LEU A 166 -1.44 4.31 -10.30
C LEU A 166 -2.92 4.16 -10.69
N ALA A 167 -3.72 5.23 -10.63
CA ALA A 167 -5.13 5.20 -11.04
C ALA A 167 -5.28 4.82 -12.51
N LEU A 168 -4.44 5.40 -13.39
CA LEU A 168 -4.37 5.02 -14.79
C LEU A 168 -3.94 3.56 -14.95
N PHE A 169 -2.88 3.14 -14.26
CA PHE A 169 -2.39 1.76 -14.32
C PHE A 169 -3.46 0.75 -13.90
N VAL A 170 -4.10 0.94 -12.74
CA VAL A 170 -5.16 0.04 -12.23
C VAL A 170 -6.38 0.05 -13.16
N SER A 171 -6.77 1.21 -13.69
CA SER A 171 -7.91 1.32 -14.63
C SER A 171 -7.65 0.56 -15.94
N LEU A 172 -6.44 0.67 -16.50
CA LEU A 172 -6.03 -0.07 -17.69
C LEU A 172 -5.86 -1.57 -17.39
N GLY A 173 -5.31 -1.90 -16.22
CA GLY A 173 -5.17 -3.26 -15.72
C GLY A 173 -6.53 -3.94 -15.59
N PHE A 174 -7.51 -3.28 -14.99
CA PHE A 174 -8.88 -3.78 -14.88
C PHE A 174 -9.50 -4.06 -16.26
N LYS A 175 -9.38 -3.11 -17.21
CA LYS A 175 -9.86 -3.30 -18.59
C LYS A 175 -9.19 -4.48 -19.29
N ARG A 176 -7.90 -4.73 -19.02
CA ARG A 176 -7.16 -5.87 -19.55
C ARG A 176 -7.66 -7.19 -18.95
N LEU A 177 -7.79 -7.26 -17.62
CA LEU A 177 -8.25 -8.47 -16.93
C LEU A 177 -9.66 -8.88 -17.34
N LYS A 178 -10.55 -7.90 -17.57
CA LYS A 178 -11.93 -8.15 -18.04
C LYS A 178 -12.00 -8.88 -19.40
N LYS A 179 -10.94 -8.82 -20.21
CA LYS A 179 -10.86 -9.49 -21.52
C LYS A 179 -10.27 -10.90 -21.44
N MET A 180 -9.79 -11.33 -20.27
CA MET A 180 -9.14 -12.62 -20.07
C MET A 180 -10.17 -13.72 -19.76
N LYS A 181 -9.81 -14.98 -20.03
CA LYS A 181 -10.66 -16.13 -19.71
C LYS A 181 -10.79 -16.30 -18.19
N SER A 182 -11.91 -16.85 -17.74
CA SER A 182 -12.13 -17.25 -16.33
C SER A 182 -11.01 -18.18 -15.83
N ILE A 183 -10.65 -18.02 -14.56
CA ILE A 183 -9.55 -18.75 -13.90
C ILE A 183 -9.89 -20.23 -13.75
N CYS A 184 -11.15 -20.56 -13.46
CA CYS A 184 -11.62 -21.94 -13.27
C CYS A 184 -11.51 -22.81 -14.53
N LYS A 185 -11.35 -22.22 -15.72
CA LYS A 185 -11.16 -22.95 -16.98
C LYS A 185 -9.70 -23.33 -17.27
N ILE A 186 -8.77 -23.02 -16.36
CA ILE A 186 -7.32 -23.09 -16.60
C ILE A 186 -6.62 -24.05 -15.63
N ASN A 187 -7.21 -24.28 -14.45
CA ASN A 187 -6.80 -25.34 -13.53
C ASN A 187 -7.36 -26.69 -13.96
#